data_AF-A0A2H0LRA8-F1
#
_entry.id   AF-A0A2H0LRA8-F1
#
_cell.length_a   1.000
_cell.length_b   1.000
_cell.length_c   1.000
_cell.angle_alpha   90.00
_cell.angle_beta   90.00
_cell.angle_gamma   90.00
#
_symmetry.space_group_name_H-M   'P 1'
#
loop_
_entity.id
_entity.type
_entity.pdbx_description
1 polymer ?
#
loop_
_entity_poly.entity_id
_entity_poly.type
_entity_poly.pdbx_seq_one_letter_code
_entity_poly.pdbx_strand_id
1 'polypeptide(L)'
;MLCSHARVDAHKVRTGYLATSDWPRLTAAAGKLSEAPIFIDDTPAISVMELRARARRLKSHHDIKLIILDYMQLMRGSSMNMESRQQEISEISRSLKALARELNVPVIAISQLSRAVESRTDHRPQLSDLRESGAIEQDADVVVLILREEYYNPSPDNQGIAEAIIAKQRNGPVGSLKLAFIKEYTRFDNLSRIE
;
A
#
# COMPACT_ATOMS: atom_id res chain seq x y z
N MET A 1 -9.79 -8.01 0.74
CA MET A 1 -10.77 -7.24 -0.06
C MET A 1 -12.22 -7.62 0.27
N LEU A 2 -12.62 -8.89 0.16
CA LEU A 2 -14.00 -9.33 0.42
C LEU A 2 -14.53 -8.89 1.79
N CYS A 3 -13.81 -9.20 2.87
CA CYS A 3 -14.20 -8.84 4.24
C CYS A 3 -14.35 -7.32 4.44
N SER A 4 -13.44 -6.53 3.88
CA SER A 4 -13.49 -5.06 3.89
C SER A 4 -14.73 -4.51 3.20
N HIS A 5 -15.09 -5.06 2.03
CA HIS A 5 -16.28 -4.64 1.29
C HIS A 5 -17.58 -5.13 1.94
N ALA A 6 -17.62 -6.37 2.42
CA ALA A 6 -18.76 -6.97 3.11
C ALA A 6 -18.97 -6.40 4.53
N ARG A 7 -17.94 -5.78 5.12
CA ARG A 7 -17.87 -5.39 6.54
C ARG A 7 -18.07 -6.61 7.47
N VAL A 8 -17.52 -7.77 7.10
CA VAL A 8 -17.61 -9.03 7.86
C VAL A 8 -16.24 -9.33 8.43
N ASP A 9 -16.20 -9.77 9.69
CA ASP A 9 -14.96 -10.03 10.43
C ASP A 9 -14.10 -11.05 9.68
N ALA A 10 -12.85 -10.68 9.38
CA ALA A 10 -11.94 -11.52 8.64
C ALA A 10 -11.54 -12.80 9.38
N HIS A 11 -11.51 -12.78 10.71
CA HIS A 11 -11.28 -13.98 11.52
C HIS A 11 -12.44 -14.96 11.42
N LYS A 12 -13.70 -14.49 11.44
CA LYS A 12 -14.88 -15.34 11.23
C LYS A 12 -14.86 -16.03 9.87
N VAL A 13 -14.50 -15.31 8.82
CA VAL A 13 -14.35 -15.89 7.46
C VAL A 13 -13.23 -16.93 7.42
N ARG A 14 -12.05 -16.65 7.99
CA ARG A 14 -10.92 -17.59 7.99
C ARG A 14 -11.18 -18.87 8.79
N THR A 15 -11.94 -18.77 9.88
CA THR A 15 -12.24 -19.90 10.76
C THR A 15 -13.50 -20.66 10.36
N GLY A 16 -14.32 -20.10 9.47
CA GLY A 16 -15.60 -20.68 9.04
C GLY A 16 -16.77 -20.42 10.00
N TYR A 17 -16.55 -19.73 11.12
CA TYR A 17 -17.60 -19.38 12.09
C TYR A 17 -18.38 -18.12 11.65
N LEU A 18 -19.18 -18.26 10.60
CA LEU A 18 -20.03 -17.20 10.05
C LEU A 18 -21.46 -17.31 10.56
N ALA A 19 -22.03 -16.18 10.98
CA ALA A 19 -23.46 -16.12 11.28
C ALA A 19 -24.27 -16.21 9.98
N THR A 20 -25.50 -16.71 10.05
CA THR A 20 -26.41 -16.75 8.89
C THR A 20 -26.60 -15.36 8.26
N SER A 21 -26.52 -14.29 9.08
CA SER A 21 -26.59 -12.90 8.64
C SER A 21 -25.36 -12.40 7.86
N ASP A 22 -24.22 -13.07 7.97
CA ASP A 22 -22.98 -12.67 7.29
C ASP A 22 -23.00 -13.10 5.81
N TRP A 23 -23.66 -14.22 5.50
CA TRP A 23 -23.71 -14.79 4.15
C TRP A 23 -24.28 -13.85 3.09
N PRO A 24 -25.46 -13.21 3.28
CA PRO A 24 -25.98 -12.26 2.29
C PRO A 24 -25.01 -11.13 1.98
N ARG A 25 -24.28 -10.65 3.00
CA ARG A 25 -23.32 -9.55 2.87
C ARG A 25 -22.07 -9.97 2.11
N LEU A 26 -21.57 -11.18 2.38
CA LEU A 26 -20.45 -11.78 1.65
C LEU A 26 -20.82 -12.04 0.19
N THR A 27 -21.99 -12.63 -0.08
CA THR A 27 -22.45 -12.91 -1.45
C THR A 27 -22.62 -11.63 -2.25
N ALA A 28 -23.27 -10.61 -1.68
CA ALA A 28 -23.43 -9.31 -2.34
C ALA A 28 -22.08 -8.65 -2.64
N ALA A 29 -21.11 -8.74 -1.70
CA ALA A 29 -19.78 -8.21 -1.91
C ALA A 29 -18.97 -9.00 -2.95
N ALA A 30 -19.12 -10.32 -2.99
CA ALA A 30 -18.47 -11.18 -3.96
C ALA A 30 -18.97 -10.90 -5.39
N GLY A 31 -20.28 -10.70 -5.56
CA GLY A 31 -20.87 -10.32 -6.86
C GLY A 31 -20.24 -9.02 -7.40
N LYS A 32 -20.19 -7.98 -6.57
CA LYS A 32 -19.55 -6.70 -6.94
C LYS A 32 -18.07 -6.83 -7.25
N LEU A 33 -17.32 -7.63 -6.48
CA LEU A 33 -15.89 -7.83 -6.70
C LEU A 33 -15.60 -8.67 -7.95
N SER A 34 -16.49 -9.61 -8.30
CA SER A 34 -16.34 -10.46 -9.49
C SER A 34 -16.47 -9.66 -10.79
N GLU A 35 -17.24 -8.58 -10.77
CA GLU A 35 -17.44 -7.68 -11.91
C GLU A 35 -16.44 -6.50 -11.93
N ALA A 36 -15.66 -6.33 -10.85
CA ALA A 36 -14.73 -5.23 -10.74
C ALA A 36 -13.52 -5.45 -11.68
N PRO A 37 -13.05 -4.43 -12.41
CA PRO A 37 -11.89 -4.51 -13.30
C PRO A 37 -10.58 -4.49 -12.51
N ILE A 38 -10.39 -5.48 -11.64
CA ILE A 38 -9.22 -5.66 -10.78
C ILE A 38 -8.47 -6.89 -11.27
N PHE A 39 -7.21 -6.69 -11.64
CA PHE A 39 -6.32 -7.76 -12.09
C PHE A 39 -5.29 -8.00 -10.99
N ILE A 40 -5.18 -9.25 -10.53
CA ILE A 40 -4.22 -9.65 -9.49
C ILE A 40 -3.17 -10.54 -10.14
N ASP A 41 -1.92 -10.24 -9.87
CA ASP A 41 -0.76 -11.02 -10.27
C ASP A 41 0.07 -11.30 -9.02
N ASP A 42 0.07 -12.55 -8.57
CA ASP A 42 0.73 -13.03 -7.36
C ASP A 42 2.09 -13.68 -7.66
N THR A 43 2.64 -13.46 -8.86
CA THR A 43 3.95 -13.99 -9.25
C THR A 43 5.02 -13.51 -8.26
N PRO A 44 5.72 -14.42 -7.56
CA PRO A 44 6.74 -14.04 -6.60
C PRO A 44 7.99 -13.51 -7.31
N ALA A 45 8.68 -12.57 -6.66
CA ALA A 45 9.98 -12.06 -7.10
C ALA A 45 10.03 -11.54 -8.55
N ILE A 46 8.94 -10.92 -9.02
CA ILE A 46 8.84 -10.36 -10.37
C ILE A 46 9.95 -9.34 -10.63
N SER A 47 10.57 -9.42 -11.81
CA SER A 47 11.56 -8.43 -12.23
C SER A 47 10.88 -7.14 -12.71
N VAL A 48 11.63 -6.04 -12.67
CA VAL A 48 11.17 -4.74 -13.20
C VAL A 48 10.75 -4.85 -14.67
N MET A 49 11.48 -5.60 -15.49
CA MET A 49 11.18 -5.77 -16.90
C MET A 49 9.87 -6.53 -17.13
N GLU A 50 9.65 -7.61 -16.39
CA GLU A 50 8.40 -8.39 -16.47
C GLU A 50 7.20 -7.55 -16.03
N LEU A 51 7.34 -6.79 -14.93
CA LEU A 51 6.30 -5.87 -14.48
C LEU A 51 5.91 -4.89 -15.61
N ARG A 52 6.90 -4.24 -16.25
CA ARG A 52 6.63 -3.29 -17.34
C ARG A 52 5.93 -3.97 -18.51
N ALA A 53 6.36 -5.17 -18.90
CA ALA A 53 5.74 -5.91 -20.00
C ALA A 53 4.28 -6.27 -19.69
N ARG A 54 4.00 -6.76 -18.47
CA ARG A 54 2.64 -7.11 -18.04
C ARG A 54 1.75 -5.87 -17.91
N ALA A 55 2.26 -4.78 -17.33
CA ALA A 55 1.54 -3.53 -17.18
C ALA A 55 1.18 -2.91 -18.55
N ARG A 56 2.10 -2.90 -19.52
CA ARG A 56 1.84 -2.47 -20.91
C ARG A 56 0.74 -3.30 -21.56
N ARG A 57 0.83 -4.64 -21.44
CA ARG A 57 -0.17 -5.56 -21.99
C ARG A 57 -1.56 -5.27 -21.40
N LEU A 58 -1.65 -5.13 -20.08
CA LEU A 58 -2.91 -4.80 -19.40
C LEU A 58 -3.42 -3.41 -19.78
N LYS A 59 -2.54 -2.41 -19.91
CA LYS A 59 -2.90 -1.07 -20.39
C LYS A 59 -3.47 -1.11 -21.80
N SER A 60 -2.90 -1.92 -22.70
CA SER A 60 -3.39 -2.06 -24.06
C SER A 60 -4.73 -2.79 -24.17
N HIS A 61 -4.96 -3.82 -23.36
CA HIS A 61 -6.18 -4.65 -23.47
C HIS A 61 -7.35 -4.14 -22.62
N HIS A 62 -7.04 -3.52 -21.48
CA HIS A 62 -8.03 -3.15 -20.46
C HIS A 62 -7.94 -1.70 -20.01
N ASP A 63 -7.01 -0.90 -20.57
CA ASP A 63 -6.84 0.51 -20.23
C ASP A 63 -6.74 0.78 -18.72
N ILE A 64 -5.90 0.00 -18.02
CA ILE A 64 -5.71 0.12 -16.56
C ILE A 64 -5.43 1.57 -16.12
N LYS A 65 -5.96 1.92 -14.95
CA LYS A 65 -5.94 3.30 -14.41
C LYS A 65 -5.12 3.45 -13.13
N LEU A 66 -4.67 2.35 -12.53
CA LEU A 66 -3.87 2.33 -11.32
C LEU A 66 -3.02 1.06 -11.31
N ILE A 67 -1.79 1.17 -10.82
CA ILE A 67 -0.93 0.02 -10.52
C ILE A 67 -0.58 0.09 -9.03
N ILE A 68 -0.76 -1.04 -8.32
CA ILE A 68 -0.36 -1.18 -6.91
C ILE A 68 0.69 -2.30 -6.83
N LEU A 69 1.80 -2.04 -6.14
CA LEU A 69 2.85 -3.02 -5.88
C LEU A 69 3.01 -3.28 -4.39
N ASP A 70 2.85 -4.54 -3.99
CA ASP A 70 3.00 -5.03 -2.62
C ASP A 70 4.08 -6.12 -2.56
N TYR A 71 5.32 -5.83 -2.14
CA TYR A 71 5.93 -4.52 -1.90
C TYR A 71 7.26 -4.46 -2.67
N MET A 72 7.79 -3.26 -2.93
CA MET A 72 8.89 -3.05 -3.88
C MET A 72 10.14 -3.88 -3.59
N GLN A 73 10.45 -4.08 -2.31
CA GLN A 73 11.62 -4.84 -1.87
C GLN A 73 11.51 -6.35 -2.20
N LEU A 74 10.37 -6.87 -2.66
CA LEU A 74 10.33 -8.25 -3.17
C LEU A 74 10.73 -8.34 -4.65
N MET A 75 10.83 -7.21 -5.35
CA MET A 75 11.24 -7.19 -6.75
C MET A 75 12.74 -7.44 -6.90
N ARG A 76 13.10 -8.02 -8.04
CA ARG A 76 14.49 -8.17 -8.47
C ARG A 76 14.85 -7.09 -9.49
N GLY A 77 16.03 -6.51 -9.32
CA GLY A 77 16.66 -5.63 -10.31
C GLY A 77 17.10 -6.41 -11.56
N SER A 78 17.58 -5.66 -12.55
CA SER A 78 17.91 -6.22 -13.87
C SER A 78 19.22 -7.02 -13.89
N SER A 79 20.10 -6.83 -12.89
CA SER A 79 21.44 -7.41 -12.85
C SER A 79 21.61 -8.37 -11.67
N MET A 80 21.97 -9.63 -11.95
CA MET A 80 22.33 -10.63 -10.92
C MET A 80 23.60 -10.27 -10.12
N ASN A 81 24.40 -9.30 -10.58
CA ASN A 81 25.69 -8.91 -10.01
C ASN A 81 25.68 -7.53 -9.32
N MET A 82 24.53 -7.02 -8.89
CA MET A 82 24.51 -5.78 -8.10
C MET A 82 25.01 -6.05 -6.68
N GLU A 83 26.18 -5.51 -6.34
CA GLU A 83 26.82 -5.67 -5.03
C GLU A 83 26.05 -5.01 -3.89
N SER A 84 25.19 -4.02 -4.19
CA SER A 84 24.45 -3.26 -3.18
C SER A 84 22.95 -3.24 -3.42
N ARG A 85 22.22 -3.72 -2.42
CA ARG A 85 20.76 -3.67 -2.35
C ARG A 85 20.21 -2.25 -2.52
N GLN A 86 20.92 -1.24 -2.03
CA GLN A 86 20.57 0.16 -2.20
C GLN A 86 20.53 0.58 -3.67
N GLN A 87 21.47 0.09 -4.47
CA GLN A 87 21.52 0.39 -5.90
C GLN A 87 20.37 -0.29 -6.65
N GLU A 88 20.02 -1.52 -6.27
CA GLU A 88 18.89 -2.27 -6.81
C GLU A 88 17.57 -1.54 -6.55
N ILE A 89 17.33 -1.12 -5.30
CA ILE A 89 16.14 -0.33 -4.95
C ILE A 89 16.10 0.99 -5.73
N SER A 90 17.26 1.62 -5.92
CA SER A 90 17.36 2.86 -6.71
C SER A 90 17.03 2.65 -8.20
N GLU A 91 17.36 1.50 -8.76
CA GLU A 91 16.96 1.12 -10.12
C GLU A 91 15.45 0.83 -10.22
N ILE A 92 14.92 0.06 -9.27
CA ILE A 92 13.49 -0.25 -9.18
C ILE A 92 12.66 1.04 -9.09
N SER A 93 13.01 1.93 -8.17
CA SER A 93 12.34 3.22 -7.97
C SER A 93 12.28 4.07 -9.25
N ARG A 94 13.42 4.28 -9.91
CA ARG A 94 13.49 5.02 -11.18
C ARG A 94 12.67 4.36 -12.29
N SER A 95 12.69 3.04 -12.34
CA SER A 95 11.95 2.27 -13.34
C SER A 95 10.44 2.34 -13.12
N LEU A 96 9.98 2.32 -11.87
CA LEU A 96 8.57 2.53 -11.52
C LEU A 96 8.11 3.94 -11.88
N LYS A 97 8.93 4.96 -11.60
CA LYS A 97 8.66 6.35 -12.02
C LYS A 97 8.57 6.47 -13.54
N ALA A 98 9.48 5.82 -14.27
CA ALA A 98 9.45 5.80 -15.73
C ALA A 98 8.18 5.09 -16.24
N LEU A 99 7.81 3.94 -15.67
CA LEU A 99 6.59 3.21 -16.01
C LEU A 99 5.33 4.06 -15.79
N ALA A 100 5.24 4.76 -14.66
CA ALA A 100 4.12 5.64 -14.34
C ALA A 100 3.94 6.75 -15.40
N ARG A 101 5.05 7.38 -15.81
CA ARG A 101 5.04 8.42 -16.84
C ARG A 101 4.72 7.86 -18.23
N GLU A 102 5.29 6.70 -18.55
CA GLU A 102 5.11 6.05 -19.84
C GLU A 102 3.66 5.62 -20.08
N LEU A 103 3.03 4.98 -19.08
CA LEU A 103 1.64 4.55 -19.19
C LEU A 103 0.63 5.66 -18.85
N ASN A 104 1.12 6.79 -18.35
CA ASN A 104 0.31 7.89 -17.79
C ASN A 104 -0.71 7.37 -16.76
N VAL A 105 -0.23 6.58 -15.81
CA VAL A 105 -1.03 5.91 -14.78
C VAL A 105 -0.34 6.06 -13.43
N PRO A 106 -1.06 6.43 -12.35
CA PRO A 106 -0.52 6.41 -11.00
C PRO A 106 0.00 5.04 -10.62
N VAL A 107 1.19 5.01 -10.01
CA VAL A 107 1.80 3.80 -9.45
C VAL A 107 1.93 3.99 -7.95
N ILE A 108 1.23 3.18 -7.17
CA ILE A 108 1.38 3.09 -5.72
C ILE A 108 2.31 1.93 -5.44
N ALA A 109 3.41 2.21 -4.76
CA ALA A 109 4.39 1.21 -4.43
C ALA A 109 4.59 1.18 -2.91
N ILE A 110 4.33 0.03 -2.30
CA ILE A 110 4.49 -0.17 -0.87
C ILE A 110 5.97 -0.39 -0.59
N SER A 111 6.47 0.28 0.45
CA SER A 111 7.85 0.18 0.90
C SER A 111 7.88 -0.10 2.39
N GLN A 112 8.71 -1.05 2.80
CA GLN A 112 9.00 -1.25 4.22
C GLN A 112 9.98 -0.19 4.72
N LEU A 113 9.81 0.18 5.99
CA LEU A 113 10.71 1.09 6.69
C LEU A 113 11.85 0.30 7.36
N SER A 114 12.98 0.96 7.56
CA SER A 114 14.05 0.43 8.42
C SER A 114 13.58 0.31 9.86
N ARG A 115 14.21 -0.59 10.64
CA ARG A 115 13.90 -0.77 12.07
C ARG A 115 14.29 0.43 12.94
N ALA A 116 14.95 1.45 12.38
CA ALA A 116 15.35 2.64 13.12
C ALA A 116 14.15 3.39 13.73
N VAL A 117 12.99 3.36 13.07
CA VAL A 117 11.73 3.94 13.58
C VAL A 117 11.34 3.36 14.95
N GLU A 118 11.58 2.07 15.17
CA GLU A 118 11.23 1.34 16.41
C GLU A 118 12.08 1.75 17.62
N SER A 119 13.25 2.34 17.37
CA SER A 119 14.15 2.79 18.44
C SER A 119 13.83 4.19 18.94
N ARG A 120 12.95 4.93 18.23
CA ARG A 120 12.59 6.30 18.56
C ARG A 120 11.40 6.31 19.52
N THR A 121 11.43 7.25 20.46
CA THR A 121 10.42 7.34 21.52
C THR A 121 9.00 7.55 20.99
N ASP A 122 8.85 8.32 19.92
CA ASP A 122 7.56 8.63 19.31
C ASP A 122 7.10 7.61 18.26
N HIS A 123 7.98 6.68 17.85
CA HIS A 123 7.77 5.70 16.78
C HIS A 123 7.25 6.32 15.47
N ARG A 124 7.41 7.63 15.28
CA ARG A 124 6.76 8.36 14.19
C ARG A 124 7.56 8.20 12.90
N PRO A 125 7.08 7.55 11.85
CA PRO A 125 7.88 7.35 10.65
C PRO A 125 8.24 8.69 9.98
N GLN A 126 9.44 8.75 9.43
CA GLN A 126 10.02 9.89 8.72
C GLN A 126 10.61 9.43 7.38
N LEU A 127 10.87 10.37 6.46
CA LEU A 127 11.48 10.05 5.15
C LEU A 127 12.82 9.34 5.29
N SER A 128 13.60 9.70 6.31
CA SER A 128 14.87 9.07 6.65
C SER A 128 14.73 7.61 7.09
N ASP A 129 13.54 7.09 7.39
CA ASP A 129 13.36 5.66 7.69
C ASP A 129 13.25 4.80 6.43
N LEU A 130 13.04 5.41 5.26
CA LEU A 130 13.22 4.76 3.96
C LEU A 130 14.71 4.49 3.66
N ARG A 131 15.62 4.76 4.61
CA ARG A 131 17.09 4.72 4.46
C ARG A 131 17.62 3.30 4.29
N GLU A 132 17.44 2.82 3.08
CA GLU A 132 18.40 2.14 2.19
C GLU A 132 18.14 2.62 0.74
N SER A 133 17.43 3.75 0.59
CA SER A 133 16.74 4.11 -0.66
C SER A 133 16.53 5.62 -0.83
N GLY A 134 17.58 6.44 -0.66
CA GLY A 134 17.48 7.88 -0.96
C GLY A 134 16.89 8.18 -2.35
N ALA A 135 17.02 7.24 -3.29
CA ALA A 135 16.35 7.27 -4.58
C ALA A 135 14.81 7.21 -4.49
N ILE A 136 14.20 6.41 -3.61
CA ILE A 136 12.74 6.40 -3.42
C ILE A 136 12.26 7.78 -3.00
N GLU A 137 12.91 8.36 -1.99
CA GLU A 137 12.58 9.70 -1.53
C GLU A 137 12.67 10.70 -2.67
N GLN A 138 13.73 10.66 -3.49
CA GLN A 138 13.91 11.58 -4.60
C GLN A 138 12.89 11.36 -5.73
N ASP A 139 12.70 10.12 -6.18
CA ASP A 139 11.89 9.76 -7.35
C ASP A 139 10.39 9.89 -7.10
N ALA A 140 9.93 9.61 -5.88
CA ALA A 140 8.52 9.66 -5.52
C ALA A 140 7.94 11.07 -5.72
N ASP A 141 6.71 11.13 -6.26
CA ASP A 141 5.94 12.37 -6.30
C ASP A 141 5.27 12.66 -4.96
N VAL A 142 4.78 11.60 -4.31
CA VAL A 142 4.10 11.64 -3.01
C VAL A 142 4.66 10.53 -2.13
N VAL A 143 4.92 10.82 -0.87
CA VAL A 143 5.24 9.81 0.14
C VAL A 143 4.24 9.93 1.27
N VAL A 144 3.52 8.83 1.52
CA VAL A 144 2.58 8.70 2.63
C VAL A 144 3.11 7.66 3.60
N LEU A 145 3.31 8.06 4.85
CA LEU A 145 3.72 7.18 5.94
C LEU A 145 2.50 6.92 6.83
N ILE A 146 2.31 5.69 7.28
CA ILE A 146 1.15 5.30 8.09
C ILE A 146 1.63 5.04 9.52
N LEU A 147 0.99 5.67 10.49
CA LEU A 147 1.22 5.45 11.91
C LEU A 147 -0.09 5.04 12.59
N ARG A 148 -0.05 3.99 13.41
CA ARG A 148 -1.14 3.64 14.33
C ARG A 148 -0.59 3.73 15.75
N GLU A 149 -0.87 4.83 16.42
CA GLU A 149 -0.36 5.07 17.77
C GLU A 149 -0.85 4.01 18.77
N GLU A 150 -2.07 3.51 18.59
CA GLU A 150 -2.64 2.41 19.40
C GLU A 150 -1.79 1.13 19.41
N TYR A 151 -0.94 0.93 18.38
CA TYR A 151 -0.04 -0.23 18.30
C TYR A 151 1.12 -0.12 19.30
N TYR A 152 1.58 1.10 19.58
CA TYR A 152 2.74 1.37 20.44
C TYR A 152 2.30 1.78 21.85
N ASN A 153 1.36 2.72 21.95
CA ASN A 153 0.89 3.31 23.19
C ASN A 153 -0.66 3.34 23.20
N PRO A 154 -1.34 2.22 23.50
CA PRO A 154 -2.79 2.15 23.46
C PRO A 154 -3.44 3.07 24.50
N SER A 155 -4.36 3.92 24.05
CA SER A 155 -5.19 4.77 24.90
C SER A 155 -6.65 4.81 24.40
N PRO A 156 -7.62 5.21 25.24
CA PRO A 156 -9.00 5.39 24.78
C PRO A 156 -9.12 6.40 23.62
N ASP A 157 -8.23 7.40 23.56
CA ASP A 157 -8.31 8.50 22.60
C ASP A 157 -7.75 8.16 21.21
N ASN A 158 -6.92 7.11 21.10
CA ASN A 158 -6.28 6.71 19.84
C ASN A 158 -6.80 5.38 19.27
N GLN A 159 -7.79 4.77 19.93
CA GLN A 159 -8.35 3.49 19.53
C GLN A 159 -8.95 3.56 18.12
N GLY A 160 -8.50 2.67 17.24
CA GLY A 160 -8.96 2.61 15.86
C GLY A 160 -8.60 3.86 15.04
N ILE A 161 -7.65 4.69 15.48
CA ILE A 161 -7.17 5.84 14.71
C ILE A 161 -5.85 5.46 14.03
N ALA A 162 -5.80 5.72 12.73
CA ALA A 162 -4.57 5.68 11.95
C ALA A 162 -4.28 7.07 11.38
N GLU A 163 -3.02 7.47 11.43
CA GLU A 163 -2.56 8.71 10.84
C GLU A 163 -1.87 8.41 9.50
N ALA A 164 -2.33 9.06 8.44
CA ALA A 164 -1.66 9.09 7.15
C ALA A 164 -0.88 10.42 7.04
N ILE A 165 0.43 10.30 7.10
CA ILE A 165 1.39 11.41 7.12
C ILE A 165 1.89 11.61 5.69
N ILE A 166 1.45 12.67 5.03
CA ILE A 166 1.96 13.11 3.73
C ILE A 166 3.31 13.79 4.00
N ALA A 167 4.37 12.98 4.04
CA ALA A 167 5.73 13.42 4.34
C ALA A 167 6.42 14.10 3.16
N LYS A 168 5.99 13.78 1.94
CA LYS A 168 6.43 14.44 0.70
C LYS A 168 5.26 14.60 -0.25
N GLN A 169 5.17 15.76 -0.90
CA GLN A 169 4.24 16.02 -1.99
C GLN A 169 4.88 17.05 -2.93
N ARG A 170 5.15 16.68 -4.19
CA ARG A 170 5.78 17.60 -5.16
C ARG A 170 4.85 18.74 -5.59
N ASN A 171 3.54 18.50 -5.63
CA ASN A 171 2.56 19.42 -6.25
C ASN A 171 1.55 19.99 -5.24
N GLY A 172 1.89 20.09 -3.96
CA GLY A 172 0.92 20.44 -2.93
C GLY A 172 1.49 20.39 -1.52
N PRO A 173 0.65 20.64 -0.50
CA PRO A 173 1.09 20.69 0.88
C PRO A 173 1.44 19.30 1.42
N VAL A 174 2.41 19.28 2.33
CA VAL A 174 2.62 18.19 3.29
C VAL A 174 1.67 18.37 4.48
N GLY A 175 1.47 17.31 5.25
CA GLY A 175 0.60 17.35 6.42
C GLY A 175 0.21 15.96 6.86
N SER A 176 -0.65 15.88 7.86
CA SER A 176 -1.15 14.59 8.35
C SER A 176 -2.67 14.62 8.43
N LEU A 177 -3.29 13.49 8.13
CA LEU A 177 -4.72 13.28 8.23
C LEU A 177 -5.02 12.04 9.06
N LYS A 178 -6.05 12.12 9.89
CA LYS A 178 -6.52 11.00 10.69
C LYS A 178 -7.57 10.22 9.90
N LEU A 179 -7.48 8.90 9.95
CA LEU A 179 -8.40 7.93 9.38
C LEU A 179 -8.90 6.98 10.48
N ALA A 180 -10.09 6.43 10.31
CA ALA A 180 -10.55 5.34 11.13
C ALA A 180 -10.00 4.03 10.56
N PHE A 181 -9.37 3.20 11.38
CA PHE A 181 -8.91 1.87 11.01
C PHE A 181 -9.71 0.80 11.77
N ILE A 182 -10.55 0.08 11.02
CA ILE A 182 -11.40 -0.99 11.51
C ILE A 182 -10.67 -2.31 11.27
N LYS A 183 -9.94 -2.77 12.30
CA LYS A 183 -9.05 -3.93 12.24
C LYS A 183 -9.78 -5.23 11.88
N GLU A 184 -11.03 -5.38 12.29
CA GLU A 184 -11.88 -6.55 12.07
C GLU A 184 -12.08 -6.83 10.57
N TYR A 185 -12.13 -5.76 9.77
CA TYR A 185 -12.37 -5.83 8.33
C TYR A 185 -11.15 -5.41 7.50
N THR A 186 -10.02 -5.11 8.15
CA THR A 186 -8.82 -4.53 7.54
C THR A 186 -9.16 -3.35 6.62
N ARG A 187 -9.86 -2.36 7.19
CA ARG A 187 -10.46 -1.26 6.43
C ARG A 187 -10.10 0.09 7.01
N PHE A 188 -9.71 1.01 6.14
CA PHE A 188 -9.66 2.44 6.44
C PHE A 188 -10.98 3.09 6.01
N ASP A 189 -11.57 3.93 6.88
CA ASP A 189 -12.73 4.77 6.59
C ASP A 189 -12.41 6.23 7.00
N ASN A 190 -13.18 7.18 6.48
CA ASN A 190 -13.08 8.58 6.92
C ASN A 190 -13.51 8.69 8.39
N LEU A 191 -12.71 9.37 9.21
CA LEU A 191 -13.19 9.84 10.51
C LEU A 191 -14.23 10.93 10.24
N SER A 192 -15.47 10.69 10.65
CA SER A 192 -16.49 11.74 10.64
C SER A 192 -15.96 12.91 11.46
N ARG A 193 -15.86 14.10 10.85
CA ARG A 193 -15.74 15.32 11.63
C ARG A 193 -17.03 15.42 12.43
N ILE A 194 -16.91 15.47 13.75
CA ILE A 194 -17.97 16.06 14.56
C ILE A 194 -17.88 17.55 14.21
N GLU A 195 -18.68 17.99 13.23
CA GLU A 195 -18.97 19.41 13.02
C GLU A 195 -20.12 19.83 13.93
#